data_AF-A0A7S3XXR5-F1
#
_entry.id   AF-A0A7S3XXR5-F1
#
_cell.length_a   1.000
_cell.length_b   1.000
_cell.length_c   1.000
_cell.angle_alpha   90.00
_cell.angle_beta   90.00
_cell.angle_gamma   90.00
#
_symmetry.space_group_name_H-M   'P 1'
#
loop_
_entity.id
_entity.type
_entity.pdbx_description
1 polymer ?
#
loop_
_entity_poly.entity_id
_entity_poly.type
_entity_poly.pdbx_seq_one_letter_code
_entity_poly.pdbx_strand_id
1 'polypeptide(L)'
;PFHLFARPRGHPPHAARHRRSNPLRRAPPRADPADEPGGGGRTRVHGGSGSWLPIADACVGHNQFAAALECHLKPSCFDALPAYPFALLAHGREVHLVNGQEGRVKAVPGEALVKKLASYRDARFNFQPGMEVVKTSSCFTRPGSVQLVHISAAQVDADYEAVRRMEREGRVYEIEPIPEEGPDGAAEGKGGAGDDAEDAEEKAAAEAARRRRAAQEAEALRLGDADEEMLA
;
A
#
# COMPACT_ATOMS: atom_id res chain seq x y z
N PRO A 1 -63.33 -25.05 -19.01
CA PRO A 1 -63.10 -26.35 -19.70
C PRO A 1 -61.83 -27.02 -19.15
N PHE A 2 -62.04 -28.07 -18.36
CA PHE A 2 -61.06 -28.85 -17.61
C PHE A 2 -60.39 -29.94 -18.47
N HIS A 3 -59.07 -30.11 -18.33
CA HIS A 3 -58.28 -31.36 -18.43
C HIS A 3 -56.94 -31.02 -17.75
N LEU A 4 -56.46 -31.50 -16.59
CA LEU A 4 -56.46 -32.76 -15.84
C LEU A 4 -55.59 -33.90 -16.43
N PHE A 5 -54.59 -34.30 -15.62
CA PHE A 5 -53.69 -35.49 -15.65
C PHE A 5 -52.49 -35.47 -16.63
N ALA A 6 -51.26 -35.90 -16.29
CA ALA A 6 -50.68 -36.52 -15.09
C ALA A 6 -49.14 -36.33 -15.06
N ARG A 7 -48.54 -36.30 -13.86
CA ARG A 7 -47.10 -36.53 -13.64
C ARG A 7 -46.75 -38.03 -13.78
N PRO A 8 -45.49 -38.36 -14.08
CA PRO A 8 -44.80 -39.39 -13.31
C PRO A 8 -43.57 -38.86 -12.58
N ARG A 9 -43.35 -39.48 -11.43
CA ARG A 9 -42.23 -39.34 -10.50
C ARG A 9 -40.94 -39.84 -11.15
N GLY A 10 -39.83 -39.17 -10.82
CA GLY A 10 -38.48 -39.65 -11.12
C GLY A 10 -37.44 -38.70 -10.53
N HIS A 11 -37.19 -38.79 -9.23
CA HIS A 11 -35.96 -38.25 -8.65
C HIS A 11 -34.79 -39.11 -9.16
N PRO A 12 -33.77 -38.54 -9.81
CA PRO A 12 -32.49 -39.22 -9.92
C PRO A 12 -31.79 -39.17 -8.54
N PRO A 13 -31.12 -40.26 -8.13
CA PRO A 13 -30.48 -40.36 -6.83
C PRO A 13 -29.29 -39.40 -6.72
N HIS A 14 -29.05 -38.93 -5.49
CA HIS A 14 -27.83 -38.27 -5.04
C HIS A 14 -26.60 -39.10 -5.48
N ALA A 15 -26.01 -38.74 -6.62
CA ALA A 15 -24.67 -39.18 -6.96
C ALA A 15 -23.70 -38.33 -6.12
N ALA A 16 -23.24 -38.91 -5.01
CA ALA A 16 -22.02 -38.46 -4.33
C ALA A 16 -20.89 -38.46 -5.37
N ARG A 17 -20.63 -37.29 -5.97
CA ARG A 17 -19.45 -37.10 -6.80
C ARG A 17 -18.25 -37.13 -5.88
N HIS A 18 -17.62 -38.30 -5.82
CA HIS A 18 -16.24 -38.46 -5.40
C HIS A 18 -15.42 -37.26 -5.87
N ARG A 19 -14.73 -36.59 -4.94
CA ARG A 19 -13.59 -35.72 -5.24
C ARG A 19 -12.61 -36.54 -6.09
N ARG A 20 -12.73 -36.47 -7.40
CA ARG A 20 -11.61 -36.78 -8.29
C ARG A 20 -10.69 -35.58 -8.16
N SER A 21 -9.65 -35.74 -7.33
CA SER A 21 -8.51 -34.85 -7.35
C SER A 21 -8.09 -34.63 -8.80
N ASN A 22 -7.97 -33.36 -9.18
CA ASN A 22 -7.48 -32.99 -10.51
C ASN A 22 -6.09 -33.63 -10.70
N PRO A 23 -5.91 -34.57 -11.64
CA PRO A 23 -4.66 -35.30 -11.82
C PRO A 23 -3.51 -34.42 -12.32
N LEU A 24 -3.79 -33.15 -12.65
CA LEU A 24 -2.78 -32.14 -13.02
C LEU A 24 -2.15 -31.43 -11.81
N ARG A 25 -2.54 -31.75 -10.58
CA ARG A 25 -1.82 -31.36 -9.34
C ARG A 25 -0.96 -32.51 -8.79
N ARG A 26 -0.23 -33.23 -9.64
CA ARG A 26 1.02 -33.81 -9.13
C ARG A 26 1.94 -32.63 -8.89
N ALA A 27 2.39 -32.47 -7.64
CA ALA A 27 3.49 -31.57 -7.35
C ALA A 27 4.60 -31.84 -8.39
N PRO A 28 5.22 -30.81 -8.99
CA PRO A 28 6.43 -31.06 -9.77
C PRO A 28 7.40 -31.88 -8.91
N PRO A 29 8.23 -32.75 -9.51
CA PRO A 29 9.34 -33.34 -8.75
C PRO A 29 10.03 -32.18 -8.02
N ARG A 30 10.21 -32.33 -6.70
CA ARG A 30 10.88 -31.31 -5.88
C ARG A 30 12.12 -30.89 -6.66
N ALA A 31 12.21 -29.60 -7.02
CA ALA A 31 13.44 -29.06 -7.53
C ALA A 31 14.55 -29.45 -6.54
N ASP A 32 15.73 -29.78 -7.06
CA ASP A 32 16.87 -30.05 -6.21
C ASP A 32 17.01 -28.88 -5.22
N PRO A 33 17.23 -29.14 -3.91
CA PRO A 33 17.33 -28.09 -2.90
C PRO A 33 18.50 -27.12 -3.14
N ALA A 34 19.31 -27.34 -4.18
CA ALA A 34 20.37 -26.45 -4.62
C ALA A 34 19.92 -25.35 -5.60
N ASP A 35 18.68 -25.40 -6.13
CA ASP A 35 18.18 -24.45 -7.14
C ASP A 35 17.12 -23.46 -6.62
N GLU A 36 16.79 -23.45 -5.32
CA GLU A 36 15.91 -22.42 -4.78
C GLU A 36 16.69 -21.12 -4.53
N PRO A 37 16.38 -20.01 -5.22
CA PRO A 37 16.83 -18.71 -4.74
C PRO A 37 16.19 -18.51 -3.36
N GLY A 38 17.02 -18.39 -2.32
CA GLY A 38 16.64 -18.31 -0.91
C GLY A 38 15.75 -17.10 -0.56
N GLY A 39 14.55 -17.04 -1.10
CA GLY A 39 13.52 -16.08 -0.79
C GLY A 39 12.72 -16.61 0.37
N GLY A 40 12.92 -16.06 1.58
CA GLY A 40 12.08 -16.36 2.74
C GLY A 40 10.59 -16.20 2.40
N GLY A 41 9.88 -17.31 2.23
CA GLY A 41 8.46 -17.33 1.94
C GLY A 41 7.69 -16.70 3.09
N ARG A 42 7.00 -15.58 2.84
CA ARG A 42 6.15 -14.93 3.84
C ARG A 42 4.76 -15.56 3.83
N THR A 43 4.29 -16.04 4.98
CA THR A 43 2.97 -16.70 5.16
C THR A 43 1.80 -15.72 5.26
N ARG A 44 2.00 -14.46 4.86
CA ARG A 44 1.05 -13.36 5.06
C ARG A 44 1.05 -12.43 3.86
N VAL A 45 -0.05 -11.70 3.70
CA VAL A 45 -0.22 -10.72 2.64
C VAL A 45 0.88 -9.63 2.72
N HIS A 46 1.38 -9.22 1.55
CA HIS A 46 2.16 -8.01 1.33
C HIS A 46 1.57 -6.82 2.12
N GLY A 47 2.48 -6.06 2.76
CA GLY A 47 2.14 -4.87 3.56
C GLY A 47 1.74 -3.67 2.72
N GLY A 48 1.87 -2.45 3.26
CA GLY A 48 1.52 -1.22 2.53
C GLY A 48 0.02 -0.91 2.48
N SER A 49 -0.75 -1.41 3.45
CA SER A 49 -2.19 -1.09 3.61
C SER A 49 -3.05 -1.31 2.36
N GLY A 50 -2.68 -2.29 1.53
CA GLY A 50 -3.41 -2.65 0.32
C GLY A 50 -3.24 -1.67 -0.84
N SER A 51 -2.31 -0.71 -0.79
CA SER A 51 -2.05 0.22 -1.90
C SER A 51 -1.79 -0.52 -3.22
N TRP A 52 -1.02 -1.61 -3.15
CA TRP A 52 -0.63 -2.46 -4.26
C TRP A 52 -1.80 -3.25 -4.89
N LEU A 53 -2.93 -3.43 -4.19
CA LEU A 53 -4.03 -4.31 -4.62
C LEU A 53 -4.49 -3.99 -6.05
N PRO A 54 -4.82 -2.74 -6.40
CA PRO A 54 -5.42 -2.51 -7.70
C PRO A 54 -4.34 -2.41 -8.81
N ILE A 55 -3.05 -2.40 -8.47
CA ILE A 55 -1.97 -2.65 -9.44
C ILE A 55 -1.95 -4.14 -9.76
N ALA A 56 -1.99 -5.01 -8.73
CA ALA A 56 -2.05 -6.46 -8.95
C ALA A 56 -3.30 -6.86 -9.74
N ASP A 57 -4.46 -6.28 -9.44
CA ASP A 57 -5.67 -6.55 -10.21
C ASP A 57 -5.52 -6.14 -11.68
N ALA A 58 -4.96 -4.96 -11.97
CA ALA A 58 -4.78 -4.50 -13.34
C ALA A 58 -3.71 -5.30 -14.11
N CYS A 59 -2.61 -5.67 -13.45
CA CYS A 59 -1.46 -6.31 -14.09
C CYS A 59 -1.58 -7.84 -14.17
N VAL A 60 -2.27 -8.47 -13.22
CA VAL A 60 -2.32 -9.94 -13.06
C VAL A 60 -3.74 -10.48 -13.17
N GLY A 61 -4.77 -9.64 -12.95
CA GLY A 61 -6.17 -10.04 -12.97
C GLY A 61 -6.65 -10.72 -11.69
N HIS A 62 -5.76 -10.95 -10.72
CA HIS A 62 -6.06 -11.43 -9.39
C HIS A 62 -4.98 -10.96 -8.41
N ASN A 63 -5.30 -10.98 -7.12
CA ASN A 63 -4.40 -10.54 -6.07
C ASN A 63 -4.41 -11.52 -4.88
N GLN A 64 -3.35 -11.47 -4.06
CA GLN A 64 -3.17 -12.41 -2.96
C GLN A 64 -4.26 -12.31 -1.88
N PHE A 65 -4.89 -11.14 -1.74
CA PHE A 65 -5.93 -10.90 -0.73
C PHE A 65 -7.24 -11.55 -1.16
N ALA A 66 -7.64 -11.35 -2.42
CA ALA A 66 -8.77 -12.06 -3.02
C ALA A 66 -8.57 -13.57 -2.99
N ALA A 67 -7.39 -14.06 -3.39
CA ALA A 67 -7.06 -15.49 -3.35
C ALA A 67 -7.15 -16.07 -1.93
N ALA A 68 -6.67 -15.35 -0.91
CA ALA A 68 -6.78 -15.76 0.49
C ALA A 68 -8.24 -15.83 0.96
N LEU A 69 -9.10 -14.88 0.56
CA LEU A 69 -10.52 -14.94 0.88
C LEU A 69 -11.23 -16.09 0.15
N GLU A 70 -10.91 -16.29 -1.13
CA GLU A 70 -11.52 -17.33 -1.95
C GLU A 70 -11.18 -18.73 -1.46
N CYS A 71 -9.98 -18.98 -0.94
CA CYS A 71 -9.65 -20.31 -0.41
C CYS A 71 -10.53 -20.71 0.79
N HIS A 72 -10.99 -19.73 1.57
CA HIS A 72 -11.86 -19.96 2.71
C HIS A 72 -13.36 -19.92 2.35
N LEU A 73 -13.77 -19.01 1.47
CA LEU A 73 -15.18 -18.70 1.22
C LEU A 73 -15.71 -19.28 -0.09
N LYS A 74 -14.86 -19.48 -1.09
CA LYS A 74 -15.22 -19.93 -2.44
C LYS A 74 -14.15 -20.87 -3.03
N PRO A 75 -13.97 -22.09 -2.49
CA PRO A 75 -12.87 -22.96 -2.88
C PRO A 75 -12.80 -23.25 -4.38
N SER A 76 -13.94 -23.30 -5.08
CA SER A 76 -13.98 -23.48 -6.54
C SER A 76 -13.39 -22.31 -7.34
N CYS A 77 -13.51 -21.08 -6.83
CA CYS A 77 -12.88 -19.90 -7.44
C CYS A 77 -11.37 -19.96 -7.24
N PHE A 78 -10.94 -20.30 -6.02
CA PHE A 78 -9.52 -20.48 -5.70
C PHE A 78 -8.87 -21.61 -6.52
N ASP A 79 -9.57 -22.73 -6.69
CA ASP A 79 -9.10 -23.86 -7.51
C ASP A 79 -8.97 -23.51 -9.00
N ALA A 80 -9.72 -22.51 -9.47
CA ALA A 80 -9.65 -22.00 -10.85
C ALA A 80 -8.53 -20.99 -11.08
N LEU A 81 -7.89 -20.47 -10.02
CA LEU A 81 -6.76 -19.56 -10.15
C LEU A 81 -5.56 -20.29 -10.80
N PRO A 82 -4.80 -19.60 -11.66
CA PRO A 82 -3.60 -20.18 -12.25
C PRO A 82 -2.54 -20.41 -11.17
N ALA A 83 -1.74 -21.47 -11.32
CA ALA A 83 -0.65 -21.76 -10.38
C ALA A 83 0.42 -20.64 -10.36
N TYR A 84 0.62 -19.99 -11.51
CA TYR A 84 1.52 -18.86 -11.70
C TYR A 84 0.90 -17.85 -12.66
N PRO A 85 1.14 -16.55 -12.51
CA PRO A 85 0.79 -15.56 -13.53
C PRO A 85 1.74 -15.70 -14.72
N PHE A 86 1.30 -16.39 -15.78
CA PHE A 86 2.14 -16.69 -16.95
C PHE A 86 2.43 -15.47 -17.84
N ALA A 87 1.58 -14.45 -17.77
CA ALA A 87 1.75 -13.19 -18.49
C ALA A 87 1.10 -12.05 -17.71
N LEU A 88 1.69 -10.86 -17.82
CA LEU A 88 1.08 -9.65 -17.30
C LEU A 88 0.07 -9.09 -18.31
N LEU A 89 -1.11 -8.70 -17.83
CA LEU A 89 -2.15 -8.02 -18.59
C LEU A 89 -1.79 -6.55 -18.87
N ALA A 90 -1.00 -5.97 -17.96
CA ALA A 90 -0.47 -4.61 -18.04
C ALA A 90 0.80 -4.53 -17.19
N HIS A 91 1.55 -3.44 -17.32
CA HIS A 91 2.70 -3.14 -16.47
C HIS A 91 2.31 -2.11 -15.43
N GLY A 92 2.78 -2.28 -14.20
CA GLY A 92 2.45 -1.38 -13.12
C GLY A 92 3.60 -1.19 -12.14
N ARG A 93 3.66 -0.01 -11.54
CA ARG A 93 4.68 0.38 -10.56
C ARG A 93 4.07 1.31 -9.52
N GLU A 94 4.34 1.02 -8.25
CA GLU A 94 4.10 1.98 -7.17
C GLU A 94 5.39 2.76 -6.91
N VAL A 95 5.32 4.07 -7.09
CA VAL A 95 6.43 5.00 -6.94
C VAL A 95 6.33 5.64 -5.58
N HIS A 96 7.22 5.26 -4.67
CA HIS A 96 7.35 5.91 -3.38
C HIS A 96 8.04 7.27 -3.58
N LEU A 97 7.34 8.35 -3.25
CA LEU A 97 7.85 9.70 -3.47
C LEU A 97 9.04 10.01 -2.55
N VAL A 98 9.97 10.86 -2.98
CA VAL A 98 11.12 11.29 -2.18
C VAL A 98 11.17 12.81 -2.17
N ASN A 99 11.22 13.39 -0.97
CA ASN A 99 11.40 14.83 -0.78
C ASN A 99 12.82 15.13 -0.28
N GLY A 100 13.51 16.04 -0.97
CA GLY A 100 14.87 16.48 -0.62
C GLY A 100 14.93 17.82 0.12
N GLN A 101 13.77 18.44 0.37
CA GLN A 101 13.67 19.78 0.95
C GLN A 101 13.11 19.74 2.39
N GLU A 102 13.31 20.81 3.15
CA GLU A 102 12.77 20.99 4.50
C GLU A 102 12.09 22.35 4.57
N GLY A 103 11.02 22.45 5.36
CA GLY A 103 10.30 23.70 5.55
C GLY A 103 8.81 23.46 5.72
N ARG A 104 8.00 24.47 5.41
CA ARG A 104 6.55 24.41 5.45
C ARG A 104 5.97 24.29 4.04
N VAL A 105 5.02 23.39 3.84
CA VAL A 105 4.35 23.24 2.55
C VAL A 105 3.47 24.45 2.31
N LYS A 106 3.71 25.13 1.20
CA LYS A 106 2.84 26.20 0.70
C LYS A 106 1.80 25.66 -0.27
N ALA A 107 2.21 24.74 -1.15
CA ALA A 107 1.33 24.12 -2.15
C ALA A 107 1.83 22.72 -2.55
N VAL A 108 0.93 21.92 -3.14
CA VAL A 108 1.22 20.56 -3.62
C VAL A 108 0.96 20.46 -5.13
N PRO A 109 1.71 21.19 -5.99
CA PRO A 109 1.49 21.17 -7.43
C PRO A 109 1.72 19.78 -8.04
N GLY A 110 2.51 18.93 -7.38
CA GLY A 110 2.78 17.56 -7.77
C GLY A 110 1.52 16.75 -8.06
N GLU A 111 0.44 16.94 -7.31
CA GLU A 111 -0.81 16.20 -7.51
C GLU A 111 -1.41 16.43 -8.90
N ALA A 112 -1.46 17.69 -9.34
CA ALA A 112 -1.96 18.03 -10.67
C ALA A 112 -0.98 17.63 -11.78
N LEU A 113 0.32 17.59 -11.50
CA LEU A 113 1.34 17.19 -12.47
C LEU A 113 1.32 15.67 -12.73
N VAL A 114 1.24 14.85 -11.68
CA VAL A 114 1.26 13.38 -11.83
C VAL A 114 -0.01 12.85 -12.49
N LYS A 115 -1.16 13.50 -12.27
CA LYS A 115 -2.44 13.17 -12.94
C LYS A 115 -2.40 13.31 -14.46
N LYS A 116 -1.41 14.01 -15.01
CA LYS A 116 -1.23 14.21 -16.46
C LYS A 116 -0.38 13.12 -17.12
N LEU A 117 0.25 12.24 -16.35
CA LEU A 117 1.07 11.15 -16.86
C LEU A 117 0.17 10.10 -17.52
N ALA A 118 0.61 9.52 -18.64
CA ALA A 118 -0.22 8.61 -19.42
C ALA A 118 -0.53 7.29 -18.68
N SER A 119 0.39 6.86 -17.82
CA SER A 119 0.24 5.69 -16.96
C SER A 119 -0.35 6.01 -15.59
N TYR A 120 -0.77 7.26 -15.31
CA TYR A 120 -1.31 7.60 -14.00
C TYR A 120 -2.56 6.76 -13.67
N ARG A 121 -2.53 6.10 -12.49
CA ARG A 121 -3.69 5.40 -11.95
C ARG A 121 -4.27 6.09 -10.72
N ASP A 122 -3.41 6.36 -9.74
CA ASP A 122 -3.81 6.95 -8.46
C ASP A 122 -2.58 7.59 -7.77
N ALA A 123 -2.79 8.45 -6.79
CA ALA A 123 -1.72 8.97 -5.96
C ALA A 123 -2.21 9.32 -4.55
N ARG A 124 -1.32 9.19 -3.57
CA ARG A 124 -1.53 9.63 -2.20
C ARG A 124 -0.42 10.58 -1.82
N PHE A 125 -0.81 11.75 -1.35
CA PHE A 125 0.09 12.77 -0.80
C PHE A 125 -0.22 12.92 0.69
N ASN A 126 0.82 12.80 1.52
CA ASN A 126 0.71 12.79 2.98
C ASN A 126 0.81 14.19 3.59
N PHE A 127 1.26 15.18 2.82
CA PHE A 127 1.44 16.55 3.26
C PHE A 127 0.48 17.49 2.54
N GLN A 128 -0.05 18.44 3.30
CA GLN A 128 -0.97 19.49 2.85
C GLN A 128 -0.36 20.86 3.12
N PRO A 129 -0.84 21.93 2.45
CA PRO A 129 -0.46 23.30 2.77
C PRO A 129 -0.56 23.60 4.28
N GLY A 130 0.46 24.24 4.83
CA GLY A 130 0.59 24.55 6.25
C GLY A 130 1.29 23.49 7.10
N MET A 131 1.53 22.28 6.57
CA MET A 131 2.28 21.24 7.27
C MET A 131 3.79 21.43 7.13
N GLU A 132 4.54 21.04 8.15
CA GLU A 132 5.99 20.93 8.06
C GLU A 132 6.39 19.65 7.32
N VAL A 133 7.43 19.77 6.52
CA VAL A 133 8.04 18.68 5.77
C VAL A 133 9.52 18.62 6.05
N VAL A 134 10.01 17.39 6.12
CA VAL A 134 11.41 17.07 6.31
C VAL A 134 11.93 16.30 5.10
N LYS A 135 13.27 16.22 4.98
CA LYS A 135 13.90 15.30 4.03
C LYS A 135 13.45 13.86 4.31
N THR A 136 13.14 13.14 3.24
CA THR A 136 12.79 11.73 3.34
C THR A 136 14.00 10.92 3.76
N SER A 137 13.90 10.32 4.94
CA SER A 137 14.91 9.46 5.57
C SER A 137 14.37 8.05 5.86
N SER A 138 13.03 7.90 5.92
CA SER A 138 12.35 6.64 6.18
C SER A 138 11.00 6.58 5.46
N CYS A 139 10.30 5.45 5.60
CA CYS A 139 8.95 5.30 5.04
C CYS A 139 7.90 6.24 5.68
N PHE A 140 8.16 6.79 6.87
CA PHE A 140 7.26 7.71 7.59
C PHE A 140 7.46 9.18 7.21
N THR A 141 8.69 9.56 6.87
CA THR A 141 9.02 10.90 6.36
C THR A 141 8.83 11.00 4.84
N ARG A 142 8.18 9.99 4.27
CA ARG A 142 7.89 9.89 2.85
C ARG A 142 6.68 10.76 2.50
N PRO A 143 6.74 11.53 1.39
CA PRO A 143 5.65 12.44 1.04
C PRO A 143 4.42 11.76 0.49
N GLY A 144 4.55 10.51 0.01
CA GLY A 144 3.44 9.80 -0.58
C GLY A 144 3.83 8.65 -1.51
N SER A 145 2.87 8.24 -2.33
CA SER A 145 3.11 7.38 -3.49
C SER A 145 2.27 7.76 -4.69
N VAL A 146 2.78 7.43 -5.87
CA VAL A 146 2.07 7.51 -7.15
C VAL A 146 2.00 6.11 -7.73
N GLN A 147 0.82 5.72 -8.20
CA GLN A 147 0.59 4.42 -8.83
C GLN A 147 0.51 4.61 -10.33
N LEU A 148 1.37 3.89 -11.04
CA LEU A 148 1.49 3.90 -12.49
C LEU A 148 1.05 2.54 -13.03
N VAL A 149 0.16 2.53 -14.01
CA VAL A 149 -0.30 1.34 -14.72
C VAL A 149 -0.53 1.67 -16.19
N HIS A 150 0.09 0.90 -17.09
CA HIS A 150 -0.10 1.05 -18.53
C HIS A 150 0.20 -0.26 -19.27
N ILE A 151 -0.38 -0.46 -20.46
CA ILE A 151 -0.15 -1.68 -21.27
C ILE A 151 1.26 -1.77 -21.84
N SER A 152 1.94 -0.62 -22.00
CA SER A 152 3.34 -0.54 -22.43
C SER A 152 4.26 -0.34 -21.23
N ALA A 153 5.19 -1.27 -21.01
CA ALA A 153 6.24 -1.17 -20.00
C ALA A 153 7.08 0.10 -20.16
N ALA A 154 7.45 0.43 -21.40
CA ALA A 154 8.25 1.60 -21.71
C ALA A 154 7.56 2.91 -21.30
N GLN A 155 6.23 2.98 -21.36
CA GLN A 155 5.48 4.14 -20.89
C GLN A 155 5.52 4.27 -19.36
N VAL A 156 5.39 3.15 -18.63
CA VAL A 156 5.51 3.13 -17.16
C VAL A 156 6.90 3.59 -16.73
N ASP A 157 7.95 3.13 -17.42
CA ASP A 157 9.32 3.56 -17.15
C ASP A 157 9.54 5.05 -17.46
N ALA A 158 9.02 5.54 -18.59
CA ALA A 158 9.11 6.95 -18.95
C ALA A 158 8.39 7.86 -17.93
N ASP A 159 7.19 7.48 -17.49
CA ASP A 159 6.43 8.24 -16.50
C ASP A 159 7.06 8.13 -15.10
N TYR A 160 7.66 6.99 -14.75
CA TYR A 160 8.46 6.84 -13.54
C TYR A 160 9.62 7.84 -13.53
N GLU A 161 10.39 7.92 -14.62
CA GLU A 161 11.48 8.89 -14.73
C GLU A 161 10.98 10.34 -14.71
N ALA A 162 9.79 10.60 -15.26
CA ALA A 162 9.14 11.90 -15.15
C ALA A 162 8.84 12.26 -13.68
N VAL A 163 8.30 11.32 -12.87
CA VAL A 163 8.09 11.53 -11.44
C VAL A 163 9.43 11.79 -10.71
N ARG A 164 10.46 10.97 -10.98
CA ARG A 164 11.79 11.16 -10.37
C ARG A 164 12.42 12.51 -10.74
N ARG A 165 12.19 13.00 -11.96
CA ARG A 165 12.61 14.33 -12.37
C ARG A 165 11.85 15.42 -11.59
N MET A 166 10.54 15.30 -11.42
CA MET A 166 9.75 16.25 -10.63
C MET A 166 10.25 16.35 -9.18
N GLU A 167 10.66 15.23 -8.58
CA GLU A 167 11.25 15.21 -7.22
C GLU A 167 12.57 15.97 -7.17
N ARG A 168 13.50 15.70 -8.10
CA ARG A 168 14.80 16.38 -8.16
C ARG A 168 14.67 17.89 -8.43
N GLU A 169 13.68 18.26 -9.24
CA GLU A 169 13.38 19.67 -9.55
C GLU A 169 12.59 20.38 -8.42
N GLY A 170 12.20 19.67 -7.35
CA GLY A 170 11.40 20.26 -6.27
C GLY A 170 10.00 20.68 -6.70
N ARG A 171 9.42 20.02 -7.71
CA ARG A 171 8.11 20.37 -8.30
C ARG A 171 6.94 19.59 -7.72
N VAL A 172 7.22 18.69 -6.78
CA VAL A 172 6.18 17.93 -6.08
C VAL A 172 5.50 18.80 -5.03
N TYR A 173 6.29 19.59 -4.29
CA TYR A 173 5.85 20.52 -3.25
C TYR A 173 6.48 21.89 -3.47
N GLU A 174 5.71 22.95 -3.23
CA GLU A 174 6.26 24.28 -3.01
C GLU A 174 6.48 24.44 -1.50
N ILE A 175 7.72 24.71 -1.10
CA ILE A 175 8.13 24.76 0.30
C ILE A 175 8.67 26.15 0.60
N GLU A 176 8.23 26.71 1.73
CA GLU A 176 8.74 27.95 2.30
C GLU A 176 9.56 27.69 3.57
N PRO A 177 10.54 28.55 3.90
CA PRO A 177 11.28 28.42 5.15
C PRO A 177 10.35 28.52 6.36
N ILE A 178 10.62 27.73 7.40
CA ILE A 178 9.96 27.91 8.70
C ILE A 178 10.56 29.19 9.33
N PRO A 179 9.76 30.19 9.73
CA PRO A 179 10.27 31.36 10.43
C PRO A 179 10.98 30.91 11.71
N GLU A 180 12.20 31.41 11.96
CA GLU A 180 12.82 31.21 13.27
C GLU A 180 11.99 31.96 14.32
N GLU A 181 11.41 31.25 15.28
CA GLU A 181 10.88 31.89 16.48
C GLU A 181 12.05 32.55 17.21
N GLY A 182 12.12 33.88 17.14
CA GLY A 182 13.08 34.66 17.90
C GLY A 182 12.87 34.45 19.41
N PRO A 183 13.91 34.64 20.24
CA PRO A 183 13.86 34.32 21.67
C PRO A 183 12.92 35.20 22.52
N ASP A 184 12.12 36.10 21.95
CA ASP A 184 11.19 36.95 22.69
C ASP A 184 9.85 37.07 21.94
N GLY A 185 8.81 36.43 22.48
CA GLY A 185 7.47 36.44 21.92
C GLY A 185 6.35 36.15 22.92
N ALA A 186 6.56 36.46 24.21
CA ALA A 186 5.45 36.62 25.13
C ALA A 186 4.82 37.99 24.90
N ALA A 187 3.66 38.05 24.22
CA ALA A 187 2.54 38.92 24.60
C ALA A 187 1.32 38.82 23.66
N GLU A 188 0.21 38.41 24.29
CA GLU A 188 -1.10 39.07 24.25
C GLU A 188 -1.97 38.95 22.99
N GLY A 189 -2.98 38.10 23.12
CA GLY A 189 -4.08 37.98 22.18
C GLY A 189 -5.07 39.15 22.22
N LYS A 190 -5.83 39.26 21.13
CA LYS A 190 -7.19 39.80 21.13
C LYS A 190 -8.09 39.01 20.18
N GLY A 191 -9.01 38.24 20.80
CA GLY A 191 -10.43 38.27 20.47
C GLY A 191 -10.96 37.39 19.34
N GLY A 192 -11.53 36.24 19.72
CA GLY A 192 -12.84 35.81 19.21
C GLY A 192 -12.89 34.51 18.42
N ALA A 193 -13.03 33.38 19.13
CA ALA A 193 -13.95 32.25 18.88
C ALA A 193 -13.48 31.06 19.74
N GLY A 194 -14.03 30.98 20.95
CA GLY A 194 -13.80 29.85 21.86
C GLY A 194 -14.54 28.61 21.36
N ASP A 195 -13.84 27.48 21.41
CA ASP A 195 -14.30 26.08 21.52
C ASP A 195 -13.43 25.11 20.68
N ASP A 196 -12.59 25.60 19.75
CA ASP A 196 -11.75 24.73 18.89
C ASP A 196 -10.26 24.63 19.32
N ALA A 197 -9.82 25.43 20.30
CA ALA A 197 -8.40 25.57 20.65
C ALA A 197 -7.90 24.52 21.66
N GLU A 198 -8.69 24.19 22.69
CA GLU A 198 -8.34 23.13 23.67
C GLU A 198 -8.23 21.77 22.97
N ASP A 199 -9.07 21.55 21.96
CA ASP A 199 -9.15 20.31 21.19
C ASP A 199 -7.93 20.10 20.27
N ALA A 200 -7.27 21.19 19.85
CA ALA A 200 -6.07 21.15 19.02
C ALA A 200 -4.80 20.92 19.87
N GLU A 201 -4.73 21.54 21.05
CA GLU A 201 -3.60 21.36 21.97
C GLU A 201 -3.61 19.95 22.57
N GLU A 202 -4.79 19.41 22.89
CA GLU A 202 -4.94 18.03 23.37
C GLU A 202 -4.57 17.01 22.27
N LYS A 203 -4.94 17.25 21.00
CA LYS A 203 -4.54 16.40 19.86
C LYS A 203 -3.03 16.46 19.59
N ALA A 204 -2.42 17.64 19.67
CA ALA A 204 -0.98 17.80 19.50
C ALA A 204 -0.20 17.11 20.64
N ALA A 205 -0.67 17.25 21.88
CA ALA A 205 -0.10 16.55 23.04
C ALA A 205 -0.24 15.02 22.92
N ALA A 206 -1.39 14.53 22.46
CA ALA A 206 -1.63 13.11 22.23
C ALA A 206 -0.75 12.54 21.11
N GLU A 207 -0.51 13.30 20.03
CA GLU A 207 0.39 12.88 18.94
C GLU A 207 1.86 12.88 19.39
N ALA A 208 2.29 13.89 20.15
CA ALA A 208 3.63 13.95 20.73
C ALA A 208 3.87 12.79 21.72
N ALA A 209 2.87 12.42 22.53
CA ALA A 209 2.95 11.27 23.43
C ALA A 209 3.05 9.94 22.66
N ARG A 210 2.31 9.78 21.56
CA ARG A 210 2.42 8.60 20.67
C ARG A 210 3.81 8.49 20.05
N ARG A 211 4.39 9.61 19.60
CA ARG A 211 5.75 9.65 19.04
C ARG A 211 6.81 9.26 20.07
N ARG A 212 6.69 9.76 21.32
CA ARG A 212 7.60 9.39 22.42
C ARG A 212 7.52 7.91 22.76
N ARG A 213 6.31 7.36 22.84
CA ARG A 213 6.12 5.93 23.11
C ARG A 213 6.67 5.04 22.00
N ALA A 214 6.45 5.40 20.73
CA ALA A 214 7.01 4.66 19.59
C ALA A 214 8.54 4.71 19.56
N ALA A 215 9.15 5.84 19.95
CA ALA A 215 10.60 5.96 20.08
C ALA A 215 11.16 5.07 21.21
N GLN A 216 10.49 5.06 22.37
CA GLN A 216 10.88 4.20 23.50
C GLN A 216 10.72 2.70 23.19
N GLU A 217 9.66 2.30 22.49
CA GLU A 217 9.46 0.91 22.06
C GLU A 217 10.50 0.48 21.01
N ALA A 218 10.90 1.37 20.09
CA ALA A 218 11.96 1.10 19.12
C ALA A 218 13.35 1.00 19.76
N GLU A 219 13.61 1.79 20.81
CA GLU A 219 14.85 1.73 21.59
C GLU A 219 14.93 0.47 22.46
N ALA A 220 13.81 0.08 23.09
CA ALA A 220 13.71 -1.17 23.85
C ALA A 220 13.92 -2.42 22.96
N LEU A 221 13.40 -2.41 21.72
CA LEU A 221 13.63 -3.49 20.76
C LEU A 221 15.12 -3.60 20.38
N ARG A 222 15.79 -2.45 20.19
CA ARG A 222 17.22 -2.38 19.90
C ARG A 222 18.11 -2.91 21.02
N LEU A 223 17.72 -2.65 22.27
CA LEU A 223 18.45 -3.13 23.45
C LEU A 223 18.17 -4.61 23.72
N GLY A 224 16.94 -5.08 23.46
CA GLY A 224 16.59 -6.51 23.56
C GLY A 224 17.34 -7.39 22.55
N ASP A 225 17.56 -6.90 21.33
CA ASP A 225 18.35 -7.60 20.31
C ASP A 225 19.85 -7.67 20.67
N ALA A 226 20.36 -6.71 21.46
CA ALA A 226 21.75 -6.69 21.91
C ALA A 226 22.03 -7.67 23.06
N ASP A 227 21.01 -8.02 23.85
CA ASP A 227 21.13 -8.99 24.94
C ASP A 227 21.07 -10.45 24.43
N GLU A 228 20.38 -10.73 23.31
CA GLU A 228 20.42 -12.07 22.66
C GLU A 228 21.76 -12.34 21.95
N GLU A 229 22.42 -11.31 21.42
CA GLU A 229 23.73 -11.45 20.75
C GLU A 229 24.89 -11.67 21.73
N MET A 230 24.72 -11.35 23.03
CA MET A 230 25.70 -11.61 24.09
C MET A 230 25.54 -12.97 24.78
N LEU A 231 24.45 -13.71 24.50
CA LEU A 231 24.13 -15.02 25.10
C LEU A 231 24.21 -16.19 24.11
N ALA A 232 24.65 -15.95 22.87
CA ALA A 232 24.95 -16.96 21.84
C ALA A 232 26.46 -17.20 21.72
#